data_AF-A0A954G4M9-F1
#
_entry.id   AF-A0A954G4M9-F1
#
_cell.length_a   1.000
_cell.length_b   1.000
_cell.length_c   1.000
_cell.angle_alpha   90.00
_cell.angle_beta   90.00
_cell.angle_gamma   90.00
#
_symmetry.space_group_name_H-M   'P 1'
#
loop_
_entity.id
_entity.type
_entity.pdbx_description
1 polymer ?
#
loop_
_entity_poly.entity_id
_entity_poly.type
_entity_poly.pdbx_seq_one_letter_code
_entity_poly.pdbx_strand_id
1 'polypeptide(L)'
;MSELPFTDQELLAYLDENLSVALMSQVEDALRHSDSLRVRLATLSRQRNDGVHSVGEIWRQNRLSCPSRSQLGGYLLETLPPEYHAFI
;
A
#
# COMPACT_ATOMS: atom_id res chain seq x y z
N MET A 1 -1.81 -16.02 26.35
CA MET A 1 -2.32 -14.94 25.49
C MET A 1 -1.18 -14.53 24.58
N SER A 2 -1.19 -14.97 23.33
CA SER A 2 -0.20 -14.54 22.34
C SER A 2 -0.95 -14.13 21.07
N GLU A 3 -1.81 -13.12 21.22
CA GLU A 3 -2.40 -12.39 20.10
C GLU A 3 -1.29 -11.56 19.45
N LEU A 4 -0.75 -12.05 18.34
CA LEU A 4 -0.25 -11.17 17.29
C LEU A 4 -1.04 -11.48 16.02
N PRO A 5 -2.35 -11.13 15.95
CA PRO A 5 -3.04 -11.17 14.68
C PRO A 5 -2.51 -10.00 13.87
N PHE A 6 -1.69 -10.27 12.85
CA PHE A 6 -1.24 -9.25 11.90
C PHE A 6 -2.42 -8.37 11.48
N THR A 7 -2.16 -7.07 11.43
CA THR A 7 -3.14 -6.10 10.95
C THR A 7 -3.40 -6.30 9.47
N ASP A 8 -4.57 -5.90 8.97
CA ASP A 8 -4.85 -5.97 7.53
C ASP A 8 -3.83 -5.15 6.72
N GLN A 9 -3.33 -4.04 7.30
CA GLN A 9 -2.29 -3.24 6.67
C GLN A 9 -0.95 -4.00 6.53
N GLU A 10 -0.55 -4.79 7.53
CA GLU A 10 0.65 -5.63 7.43
C GLU A 10 0.45 -6.76 6.42
N LEU A 11 -0.73 -7.38 6.39
CA LEU A 11 -1.05 -8.41 5.40
C LEU A 11 -1.07 -7.86 3.96
N LEU A 12 -1.57 -6.63 3.77
CA LEU A 12 -1.49 -5.94 2.49
C LEU A 12 -0.05 -5.57 2.13
N ALA A 13 0.74 -5.07 3.08
CA ALA A 13 2.16 -4.78 2.87
C ALA A 13 2.97 -6.05 2.56
N TYR A 14 2.59 -7.20 3.13
CA TYR A 14 3.11 -8.52 2.77
C TYR A 14 2.82 -8.85 1.29
N LEU A 15 1.58 -8.65 0.83
CA LEU A 15 1.20 -8.85 -0.58
C LEU A 15 1.92 -7.89 -1.55
N ASP A 16 2.35 -6.74 -1.06
CA ASP A 16 3.09 -5.72 -1.82
C ASP A 16 4.63 -5.88 -1.71
N GLU A 17 5.10 -6.95 -1.05
CA GLU A 17 6.53 -7.20 -0.75
C GLU A 17 7.22 -6.01 -0.04
N ASN A 18 6.45 -5.24 0.72
CA ASN A 18 6.88 -3.97 1.33
C ASN A 18 7.01 -4.05 2.86
N LEU A 19 7.35 -5.23 3.37
CA LEU A 19 7.66 -5.46 4.78
C LEU A 19 9.16 -5.67 4.98
N SER A 20 9.64 -5.48 6.21
CA SER A 20 10.98 -5.91 6.57
C SER A 20 11.11 -7.42 6.44
N VAL A 21 12.33 -7.91 6.16
CA VAL A 21 12.62 -9.35 6.01
C VAL A 21 12.15 -10.14 7.24
N ALA A 22 12.38 -9.61 8.44
CA ALA A 22 11.96 -10.25 9.69
C ALA A 22 10.45 -10.37 9.82
N LEU A 23 9.68 -9.36 9.39
CA LEU A 23 8.22 -9.43 9.40
C LEU A 23 7.69 -10.38 8.31
N MET A 24 8.31 -10.35 7.13
CA MET A 24 7.97 -11.23 6.01
C MET A 24 8.04 -12.70 6.44
N SER A 25 9.15 -13.11 7.05
CA SER A 25 9.31 -14.49 7.54
C SER A 25 8.31 -14.86 8.64
N GLN A 26 7.94 -13.93 9.52
CA GLN A 26 6.92 -14.17 10.55
C GLN A 26 5.53 -14.38 9.96
N VAL A 27 5.16 -13.57 8.95
CA VAL A 27 3.89 -13.71 8.25
C VAL A 27 3.85 -15.04 7.50
N GLU A 28 4.92 -15.44 6.81
CA GLU A 28 5.02 -16.74 6.14
C GLU A 28 4.83 -17.91 7.10
N ASP A 29 5.49 -17.87 8.25
CA ASP A 29 5.39 -18.94 9.24
C ASP A 29 3.99 -19.04 9.82
N ALA A 30 3.36 -17.90 10.13
CA ALA A 30 1.98 -17.86 10.58
C ALA A 30 1.00 -18.38 9.52
N LEU A 31 1.22 -18.04 8.24
CA LEU A 31 0.44 -18.56 7.13
C LEU A 31 0.60 -20.08 6.97
N ARG A 32 1.73 -20.68 7.32
CA ARG A 32 1.90 -22.15 7.29
C ARG A 32 1.04 -22.88 8.33
N HIS A 33 0.78 -22.24 9.45
CA HIS A 33 0.12 -22.86 10.61
C HIS A 33 -1.33 -22.43 10.83
N SER A 34 -1.86 -21.48 10.04
CA SER A 34 -3.21 -20.94 10.22
C SER A 34 -4.01 -20.86 8.93
N ASP A 35 -5.04 -21.71 8.81
CA ASP A 35 -5.98 -21.67 7.70
C ASP A 35 -6.87 -20.42 7.73
N SER A 36 -7.25 -19.94 8.92
CA SER A 36 -8.04 -18.70 9.04
C SER A 36 -7.27 -17.49 8.53
N LEU A 37 -5.96 -17.43 8.75
CA LEU A 37 -5.10 -16.35 8.27
C LEU A 37 -4.92 -16.40 6.74
N ARG A 38 -4.86 -17.60 6.15
CA ARG A 38 -4.88 -17.77 4.69
C ARG A 38 -6.18 -17.28 4.07
N VAL A 39 -7.32 -17.63 4.66
CA VAL A 39 -8.65 -17.17 4.19
C VAL A 39 -8.75 -15.65 4.27
N ARG A 40 -8.28 -15.05 5.37
CA ARG A 40 -8.24 -13.59 5.53
C ARG A 40 -7.35 -12.93 4.47
N LEU A 41 -6.14 -13.43 4.25
CA LEU A 41 -5.24 -12.91 3.21
C LEU A 41 -5.84 -13.02 1.80
N ALA A 42 -6.48 -14.14 1.48
CA ALA A 42 -7.17 -14.33 0.19
C ALA A 42 -8.34 -13.36 0.01
N THR A 43 -9.05 -13.03 1.10
CA THR A 43 -10.14 -12.06 1.11
C THR A 43 -9.63 -10.65 0.83
N LEU A 44 -8.56 -10.22 1.53
CA LEU A 44 -7.90 -8.94 1.29
C LEU A 44 -7.35 -8.83 -0.14
N SER A 45 -6.71 -9.89 -0.64
CA SER A 45 -6.22 -9.94 -2.01
C SER A 45 -7.35 -9.80 -3.05
N ARG A 46 -8.54 -10.35 -2.76
CA ARG A 46 -9.70 -10.22 -3.66
C ARG A 46 -10.28 -8.81 -3.59
N GLN A 47 -10.48 -8.25 -2.39
CA GLN A 47 -10.97 -6.88 -2.20
C GLN A 47 -10.08 -5.85 -2.90
N ARG A 48 -8.76 -6.03 -2.85
CA ARG A 48 -7.79 -5.21 -3.60
C ARG A 48 -8.06 -5.25 -5.10
N ASN A 49 -8.40 -6.42 -5.65
CA ASN A 49 -8.58 -6.61 -7.08
C ASN A 49 -9.98 -6.22 -7.58
N ASP A 50 -10.97 -6.07 -6.69
CA ASP A 50 -12.36 -5.76 -7.04
C ASP A 50 -12.61 -4.27 -7.36
N GLY A 51 -11.57 -3.43 -7.40
CA GLY A 51 -11.61 -2.11 -8.05
C GLY A 51 -12.05 -0.92 -7.18
N VAL A 52 -12.24 -1.11 -5.86
CA VAL A 52 -12.43 0.00 -4.90
C VAL A 52 -11.07 0.39 -4.33
N HIS A 53 -10.18 0.91 -5.18
CA HIS A 53 -8.87 1.36 -4.71
C HIS A 53 -9.02 2.68 -3.96
N SER A 54 -8.58 2.71 -2.70
CA SER A 54 -8.42 4.00 -2.01
C SER A 54 -7.28 4.81 -2.66
N VAL A 55 -7.31 6.14 -2.55
CA VAL A 55 -6.23 7.01 -3.09
C VAL A 55 -4.85 6.58 -2.57
N GLY A 56 -4.75 6.19 -1.29
CA GLY A 56 -3.49 5.70 -0.71
C GLY A 56 -3.01 4.38 -1.31
N GLU A 57 -3.92 3.52 -1.74
CA GLU A 57 -3.62 2.23 -2.37
C GLU A 57 -3.10 2.42 -3.79
N ILE A 58 -3.71 3.32 -4.57
CA ILE A 58 -3.22 3.75 -5.90
C ILE A 58 -1.82 4.34 -5.77
N TRP A 59 -1.59 5.17 -4.75
CA TRP A 59 -0.32 5.84 -4.51
C TRP A 59 0.81 4.84 -4.21
N ARG A 60 0.54 3.83 -3.35
CA ARG A 60 1.49 2.76 -3.02
C ARG A 60 1.76 1.84 -4.21
N GLN A 61 0.71 1.40 -4.90
CA GLN A 61 0.80 0.47 -6.03
C GLN A 61 1.64 1.07 -7.18
N ASN A 62 1.42 2.35 -7.51
CA ASN A 62 2.16 3.04 -8.56
C ASN A 62 3.48 3.66 -8.09
N ARG A 63 3.86 3.45 -6.81
CA ARG A 63 5.05 4.05 -6.17
C ARG A 63 5.17 5.55 -6.45
N LEU A 64 4.04 6.26 -6.43
CA LEU A 64 4.02 7.68 -6.77
C LEU A 64 4.83 8.44 -5.70
N SER A 65 5.72 9.32 -6.13
CA SER A 65 6.43 10.22 -5.22
C SER A 65 5.58 11.47 -4.96
N CYS A 66 5.74 12.08 -3.79
CA CYS A 66 5.20 13.42 -3.54
C CYS A 66 5.79 14.42 -4.55
N PRO A 67 5.00 15.37 -5.08
CA PRO A 67 5.56 16.46 -5.87
C PRO A 67 6.62 17.21 -5.05
N SER A 68 7.72 17.60 -5.70
CA SER A 68 8.80 18.33 -5.03
C SER A 68 8.30 19.68 -4.51
N ARG A 69 8.98 20.22 -3.50
CA ARG A 69 8.63 21.54 -2.93
C ARG A 69 8.63 22.66 -4.00
N SER A 70 9.54 22.57 -4.97
CA SER A 70 9.61 23.52 -6.08
C SER A 70 8.40 23.39 -7.03
N GLN A 71 7.94 22.17 -7.31
CA GLN A 71 6.71 21.94 -8.09
C GLN A 71 5.49 22.49 -7.34
N LEU A 72 5.35 22.24 -6.04
CA LEU A 72 4.26 22.83 -5.27
C LEU A 72 4.30 24.37 -5.25
N GLY A 73 5.50 24.97 -5.15
CA GLY A 73 5.68 26.41 -5.25
C GLY A 73 5.29 26.98 -6.61
N GLY A 74 5.66 26.29 -7.70
CA GLY A 74 5.27 26.68 -9.05
C GLY A 74 3.76 26.65 -9.28
N TYR A 75 3.05 25.71 -8.63
CA TYR A 75 1.61 25.55 -8.76
C TYR A 75 0.88 26.70 -8.08
N LEU A 76 1.27 27.00 -6.84
CA LEU A 76 0.78 28.14 -6.07
C LEU A 76 1.00 29.49 -6.77
N LEU A 77 2.06 29.60 -7.55
CA LEU A 77 2.41 30.82 -8.28
C LEU A 77 1.91 30.82 -9.73
N GLU A 78 1.19 29.79 -10.18
CA GLU A 78 0.71 29.62 -11.56
C GLU A 78 1.83 29.70 -12.63
N THR A 79 3.03 29.21 -12.27
CA THR A 79 4.24 29.23 -13.12
C THR A 79 4.64 27.85 -13.63
N LEU A 80 3.87 26.80 -13.32
CA LEU A 80 4.13 25.45 -13.80
C LEU A 80 3.79 25.34 -15.29
N PRO A 81 4.57 24.56 -16.07
CA PRO A 81 4.21 24.28 -17.45
C PRO A 81 2.80 23.67 -17.57
N PRO A 82 2.05 23.98 -18.65
CA PRO A 82 0.64 23.57 -18.80
C PRO A 82 0.43 22.05 -18.67
N GLU A 83 1.41 21.24 -19.06
CA GLU A 83 1.37 19.79 -18.93
C GLU A 83 1.20 19.29 -17.49
N TYR A 84 1.52 20.08 -16.46
CA TYR A 84 1.43 19.67 -15.06
C TYR A 84 0.11 20.06 -14.37
N HIS A 85 -0.67 21.00 -14.92
CA HIS A 85 -1.91 21.48 -14.30
C HIS A 85 -3.00 20.41 -14.16
N ALA A 86 -2.91 19.33 -14.94
CA ALA A 86 -3.86 18.21 -14.86
C ALA A 86 -3.52 17.20 -13.75
N PHE A 87 -2.35 17.32 -13.11
CA PHE A 87 -1.79 16.27 -12.23
C PHE A 87 -1.35 16.77 -10.85
N ILE A 88 -1.30 18.09 -10.62
CA ILE A 88 -1.01 18.76 -9.34
C ILE A 88 -2.19 19.66 -9.00
#